data_AF-A0A317I1V5-F1
#
_entry.id   AF-A0A317I1V5-F1
#
_cell.length_a   1.000
_cell.length_b   1.000
_cell.length_c   1.000
_cell.angle_alpha   90.00
_cell.angle_beta   90.00
_cell.angle_gamma   90.00
#
_symmetry.space_group_name_H-M   'P 1'
#
loop_
_entity.id
_entity.type
_entity.pdbx_description
1 polymer ?
#
loop_
_entity_poly.entity_id
_entity_poly.type
_entity_poly.pdbx_seq_one_letter_code
_entity_poly.pdbx_strand_id
1 'polypeptide(L)'
;MPKRTDIHKILIIGSGPIVIGQACEFDYSGTQACKALRQEGYEIVLVNSNPATIMTDPETADITYIEPLTLASLTEIIKLERPDALLPTVGGQTALNLAIQLADAGVLEEYDVEM
;
A
#
# COMPACT_ATOMS: atom_id res chain seq x y z
N MET A 1 -2.41 2.97 -22.93
CA MET A 1 -1.65 4.21 -22.75
C MET A 1 -0.31 3.85 -22.12
N PRO A 2 0.77 4.62 -22.37
CA PRO A 2 2.06 4.38 -21.72
C PRO A 2 1.99 4.66 -20.20
N LYS A 3 3.06 4.30 -19.48
CA LYS A 3 3.27 4.62 -18.05
C LYS A 3 2.96 6.09 -17.76
N ARG A 4 2.29 6.37 -16.64
CA ARG A 4 2.08 7.74 -16.14
C ARG A 4 3.40 8.37 -15.69
N THR A 5 3.55 9.67 -15.96
CA THR A 5 4.79 10.43 -15.71
C THR A 5 4.69 11.40 -14.55
N ASP A 6 3.49 11.58 -14.03
CA ASP A 6 3.12 12.43 -12.91
C ASP A 6 3.04 11.68 -11.58
N ILE A 7 3.12 10.35 -11.60
CA ILE A 7 3.26 9.50 -10.41
C ILE A 7 4.69 8.97 -10.35
N HIS A 8 5.31 9.10 -9.19
CA HIS A 8 6.66 8.60 -8.91
C HIS A 8 6.67 7.65 -7.72
N LYS A 9 5.92 7.94 -6.66
CA LYS A 9 5.84 7.15 -5.42
C LYS A 9 4.44 6.62 -5.18
N ILE A 10 4.33 5.31 -4.97
CA ILE A 10 3.05 4.63 -4.75
C ILE A 10 3.04 3.97 -3.38
N LEU A 11 2.01 4.25 -2.58
CA LEU A 11 1.72 3.55 -1.33
C LEU A 11 0.81 2.34 -1.62
N ILE A 12 1.24 1.15 -1.19
CA ILE A 12 0.45 -0.09 -1.26
C ILE A 12 0.00 -0.45 0.16
N ILE A 13 -1.29 -0.73 0.33
CA ILE A 13 -1.83 -1.26 1.59
C ILE A 13 -1.98 -2.78 1.47
N GLY A 14 -1.28 -3.53 2.33
CA GLY A 14 -1.42 -4.98 2.45
C GLY A 14 -2.71 -5.41 3.15
N SER A 15 -2.92 -6.73 3.26
CA SER A 15 -4.13 -7.29 3.86
C SER A 15 -4.10 -7.38 5.39
N GLY A 16 -2.92 -7.32 6.01
CA GLY A 16 -2.75 -7.60 7.43
C GLY A 16 -2.68 -9.10 7.71
N PRO A 17 -3.01 -9.54 8.94
CA PRO A 17 -2.90 -10.94 9.34
C PRO A 17 -3.85 -11.83 8.55
N ILE A 18 -3.45 -13.09 8.37
CA ILE A 18 -4.25 -14.12 7.70
C ILE A 18 -5.49 -14.46 8.53
N VAL A 19 -6.66 -14.40 7.90
CA VAL A 19 -7.95 -14.79 8.49
C VAL A 19 -8.78 -15.60 7.50
N ILE A 20 -9.80 -16.31 7.98
CA ILE A 20 -10.75 -17.01 7.11
C ILE A 20 -11.42 -15.98 6.18
N GLY A 21 -11.32 -16.21 4.87
CA GLY A 21 -11.87 -15.31 3.84
C GLY A 21 -10.94 -14.19 3.39
N GLN A 22 -9.77 -14.02 4.03
CA GLN A 22 -8.73 -13.10 3.59
C GLN A 22 -7.36 -13.66 3.98
N ALA A 23 -6.73 -14.39 3.06
CA ALA A 23 -5.56 -15.20 3.34
C ALA A 23 -4.37 -14.88 2.42
N CYS A 24 -3.59 -15.90 2.08
CA CYS A 24 -2.28 -15.78 1.44
C CYS A 24 -2.35 -15.22 0.01
N GLU A 25 -3.53 -15.22 -0.61
CA GLU A 25 -3.77 -14.63 -1.92
C GLU A 25 -3.32 -13.17 -2.00
N PHE A 26 -3.38 -12.42 -0.90
CA PHE A 26 -2.98 -11.01 -0.87
C PHE A 26 -1.47 -10.81 -0.68
N ASP A 27 -0.75 -11.75 -0.08
CA ASP A 27 0.72 -11.74 -0.14
C ASP A 27 1.18 -11.98 -1.58
N TYR A 28 0.58 -12.96 -2.25
CA TYR A 28 0.85 -13.22 -3.66
C TYR A 28 0.54 -12.00 -4.54
N SER A 29 -0.67 -11.44 -4.43
CA SER A 29 -1.09 -10.27 -5.22
C SER A 29 -0.26 -9.02 -4.89
N GLY A 30 0.00 -8.73 -3.62
CA GLY A 30 0.83 -7.62 -3.18
C GLY A 30 2.28 -7.74 -3.70
N THR A 31 2.87 -8.92 -3.62
CA THR A 31 4.21 -9.20 -4.17
C THR A 31 4.25 -8.98 -5.68
N GLN A 32 3.23 -9.41 -6.42
CA GLN A 32 3.15 -9.17 -7.86
C GLN A 32 3.01 -7.68 -8.18
N ALA A 33 2.23 -6.93 -7.39
CA ALA A 33 2.10 -5.50 -7.55
C ALA A 33 3.44 -4.77 -7.34
N CYS A 34 4.18 -5.10 -6.26
CA CYS A 34 5.50 -4.53 -6.03
C CYS A 34 6.46 -4.84 -7.19
N LYS A 35 6.47 -6.08 -7.69
CA LYS A 35 7.31 -6.46 -8.83
C LYS A 35 6.97 -5.67 -10.10
N ALA A 36 5.68 -5.55 -10.42
CA ALA A 36 5.22 -4.84 -11.60
C ALA A 36 5.56 -3.35 -11.53
N LEU A 37 5.28 -2.70 -10.39
CA LEU A 37 5.56 -1.27 -10.20
C LEU A 37 7.06 -0.98 -10.23
N ARG A 38 7.90 -1.86 -9.66
CA ARG A 38 9.35 -1.70 -9.71
C ARG A 38 9.90 -1.85 -11.12
N GLN A 39 9.38 -2.76 -11.92
CA GLN A 39 9.77 -2.92 -13.33
C GLN A 39 9.48 -1.67 -14.16
N GLU A 40 8.41 -0.96 -13.82
CA GLU A 40 8.07 0.33 -14.41
C GLU A 40 8.86 1.50 -13.79
N GLY A 41 9.63 1.26 -12.72
CA GLY A 41 10.48 2.27 -12.07
C GLY A 41 9.69 3.27 -11.22
N TYR A 42 8.67 2.81 -10.49
CA TYR A 42 8.06 3.57 -9.39
C TYR A 42 8.80 3.28 -8.08
N GLU A 43 8.83 4.28 -7.19
CA GLU A 43 9.20 4.09 -5.79
C GLU A 43 8.00 3.52 -5.03
N ILE A 44 8.22 2.47 -4.27
CA ILE A 44 7.17 1.70 -3.61
C ILE A 44 7.30 1.83 -2.10
N VAL A 45 6.27 2.38 -1.48
CA VAL A 45 6.05 2.29 -0.04
C VAL A 45 5.02 1.20 0.20
N LEU A 46 5.34 0.22 1.02
CA LEU A 46 4.42 -0.84 1.41
C LEU A 46 4.15 -0.79 2.90
N VAL A 47 2.89 -0.95 3.28
CA VAL A 47 2.49 -1.15 4.68
C VAL A 47 1.69 -2.44 4.84
N ASN A 48 2.14 -3.32 5.73
CA ASN A 48 1.43 -4.55 6.07
C ASN A 48 1.81 -5.00 7.48
N SER A 49 0.82 -5.23 8.35
CA SER A 49 1.07 -5.66 9.72
C SER A 49 1.48 -7.14 9.86
N ASN A 50 1.41 -7.94 8.78
CA ASN A 50 1.76 -9.35 8.81
C ASN A 50 3.24 -9.56 8.45
N PRO A 51 4.09 -9.97 9.41
CA PRO A 51 5.53 -10.16 9.15
C PRO A 51 5.85 -11.45 8.38
N ALA A 52 4.88 -12.35 8.21
CA ALA A 52 5.09 -13.64 7.56
C ALA A 52 4.71 -13.61 6.07
N THR A 53 5.13 -12.55 5.36
CA THR A 53 4.77 -12.33 3.95
C THR A 53 5.99 -11.98 3.11
N ILE A 54 6.04 -12.48 1.87
CA ILE A 54 7.12 -12.14 0.93
C ILE A 54 7.05 -10.66 0.53
N MET A 55 5.84 -10.10 0.47
CA MET A 55 5.69 -8.68 0.14
C MET A 55 6.41 -7.77 1.16
N THR A 56 6.52 -8.19 2.43
CA THR A 56 7.24 -7.44 3.47
C THR A 56 8.75 -7.73 3.54
N ASP A 57 9.30 -8.58 2.68
CA ASP A 57 10.74 -8.78 2.62
C ASP A 57 11.44 -7.44 2.24
N PRO A 58 12.61 -7.12 2.83
CA PRO A 58 13.28 -5.84 2.62
C PRO A 58 13.58 -5.53 1.15
N GLU A 59 13.77 -6.56 0.33
CA GLU A 59 14.04 -6.41 -1.10
C GLU A 59 12.78 -6.22 -1.95
N THR A 60 11.56 -6.35 -1.43
CA THR A 60 10.33 -6.36 -2.27
C THR A 60 9.78 -4.97 -2.57
N ALA A 61 9.85 -4.04 -1.63
CA ALA A 61 9.51 -2.62 -1.80
C ALA A 61 10.73 -1.74 -1.50
N ASP A 62 10.68 -0.44 -1.78
CA ASP A 62 11.76 0.49 -1.44
C ASP A 62 11.71 0.86 0.04
N ILE A 63 10.49 1.01 0.57
CA ILE A 63 10.23 1.24 1.99
C ILE A 63 9.11 0.29 2.44
N THR A 64 9.36 -0.46 3.51
CA THR A 64 8.40 -1.42 4.07
C THR A 64 8.11 -1.09 5.53
N TYR A 65 6.83 -0.86 5.84
CA TYR A 65 6.31 -0.67 7.17
C TYR A 65 5.59 -1.92 7.65
N ILE A 66 6.13 -2.57 8.69
CA ILE A 66 5.43 -3.62 9.43
C ILE A 66 4.72 -2.97 10.62
N GLU A 67 3.64 -2.25 10.31
CA GLU A 67 2.88 -1.43 11.26
C GLU A 67 1.40 -1.82 11.27
N PRO A 68 0.64 -1.50 12.35
CA PRO A 68 -0.80 -1.74 12.39
C PRO A 68 -1.54 -1.08 11.22
N LEU A 69 -2.43 -1.83 10.57
CA LEU A 69 -3.28 -1.32 9.50
C LEU A 69 -4.46 -0.53 10.07
N THR A 70 -4.19 0.70 10.49
CA THR A 70 -5.16 1.62 11.08
C THR A 70 -5.11 2.98 10.39
N LEU A 71 -6.20 3.75 10.46
CA LEU A 71 -6.26 5.11 9.92
C LEU A 71 -5.12 5.99 10.47
N ALA A 72 -4.84 5.92 11.77
CA ALA A 72 -3.78 6.72 12.39
C ALA A 72 -2.38 6.36 11.87
N SER A 73 -2.06 5.06 11.81
CA SER A 73 -0.77 4.59 11.29
C SER A 73 -0.58 4.98 9.83
N LEU A 74 -1.61 4.77 8.99
CA LEU A 74 -1.55 5.15 7.58
C LEU A 74 -1.45 6.66 7.37
N THR A 75 -2.11 7.46 8.20
CA THR A 75 -2.01 8.92 8.15
C THR A 75 -0.58 9.40 8.42
N GLU A 76 0.07 8.85 9.46
CA GLU A 76 1.47 9.22 9.75
C GLU A 76 2.44 8.74 8.66
N ILE A 77 2.21 7.55 8.09
CA ILE A 77 3.01 7.05 6.96
C ILE A 77 2.83 7.95 5.73
N ILE A 78 1.59 8.29 5.34
CA ILE A 78 1.31 9.19 4.21
C ILE A 78 1.96 10.56 4.42
N LYS A 79 1.88 11.09 5.65
CA LYS A 79 2.48 12.37 6.02
C LYS A 79 3.99 12.38 5.93
N LEU A 80 4.64 11.28 6.33
CA LEU A 80 6.09 11.13 6.27
C LEU A 80 6.56 10.89 4.83
N GLU A 81 5.92 9.97 4.12
CA GLU A 81 6.39 9.45 2.84
C GLU A 81 5.97 10.27 1.63
N ARG A 82 4.84 10.99 1.74
CA ARG A 82 4.24 11.78 0.65
C ARG A 82 4.11 10.99 -0.66
N PRO A 83 3.35 9.87 -0.68
CA PRO A 83 3.10 9.13 -1.91
C PRO A 83 2.23 9.96 -2.86
N ASP A 84 2.47 9.85 -4.16
CA ASP A 84 1.64 10.52 -5.19
C ASP A 84 0.33 9.76 -5.41
N ALA A 85 0.35 8.43 -5.19
CA ALA A 85 -0.82 7.58 -5.38
C ALA A 85 -0.93 6.46 -4.34
N LEU A 86 -2.16 6.01 -4.11
CA LEU A 86 -2.52 4.90 -3.26
C LEU A 86 -3.01 3.72 -4.12
N LEU A 87 -2.49 2.51 -3.87
CA LEU A 87 -2.97 1.28 -4.49
C LEU A 87 -3.66 0.38 -3.44
N PRO A 88 -5.00 0.49 -3.27
CA PRO A 88 -5.71 -0.23 -2.22
C PRO A 88 -6.32 -1.58 -2.68
N THR A 89 -6.09 -2.00 -3.92
CA THR A 89 -6.81 -3.11 -4.56
C THR A 89 -6.16 -4.48 -4.38
N VAL A 90 -4.98 -4.54 -3.77
CA VAL A 90 -4.18 -5.77 -3.62
C VAL A 90 -4.09 -6.26 -2.17
N GLY A 91 -4.77 -5.59 -1.23
CA GLY A 91 -4.81 -5.94 0.20
C GLY A 91 -6.20 -6.36 0.70
N GLY A 92 -7.07 -6.83 -0.19
CA GLY A 92 -8.40 -7.34 0.18
C GLY A 92 -9.32 -6.27 0.78
N GLN A 93 -10.26 -6.71 1.63
CA GLN A 93 -11.24 -5.81 2.22
C GLN A 93 -10.61 -4.86 3.25
N THR A 94 -9.55 -5.29 3.93
CA THR A 94 -8.79 -4.43 4.84
C THR A 94 -8.30 -3.17 4.12
N ALA A 95 -7.62 -3.33 2.98
CA ALA A 95 -7.07 -2.22 2.22
C ALA A 95 -8.16 -1.29 1.65
N LEU A 96 -9.23 -1.86 1.09
CA LEU A 96 -10.36 -1.08 0.55
C LEU A 96 -11.05 -0.25 1.64
N ASN A 97 -11.32 -0.84 2.81
CA ASN A 97 -11.96 -0.13 3.91
C ASN A 97 -11.08 1.00 4.45
N LEU A 98 -9.77 0.78 4.53
CA LEU A 98 -8.83 1.80 5.00
C LEU A 98 -8.65 2.93 3.99
N ALA A 99 -8.66 2.62 2.70
CA ALA A 99 -8.61 3.63 1.64
C ALA A 99 -9.84 4.55 1.67
N ILE A 100 -11.04 3.98 1.84
CA ILE A 100 -12.26 4.76 2.04
C ILE A 100 -12.17 5.60 3.32
N GLN A 101 -11.71 5.03 4.44
CA GLN A 101 -11.53 5.80 5.68
C GLN A 101 -10.54 6.96 5.54
N LEU A 102 -9.44 6.76 4.79
CA LEU A 102 -8.46 7.82 4.51
C LEU A 102 -9.08 8.92 3.65
N ALA A 103 -9.88 8.56 2.65
CA ALA A 103 -10.61 9.51 1.81
C ALA A 103 -11.65 10.29 2.61
N ASP A 104 -12.50 9.60 3.39
CA ASP A 104 -13.54 10.19 4.22
C ASP A 104 -12.97 11.11 5.32
N ALA A 105 -11.79 10.78 5.83
CA ALA A 105 -11.06 11.61 6.79
C ALA A 105 -10.37 12.83 6.14
N GLY A 106 -10.39 12.97 4.82
CA GLY A 106 -9.74 14.05 4.08
C GLY A 106 -8.22 13.92 3.98
N VAL A 107 -7.64 12.80 4.42
CA VAL A 107 -6.18 12.61 4.43
C VAL A 107 -5.64 12.55 3.00
N LEU A 108 -6.33 11.88 2.08
CA LEU A 108 -5.85 11.81 0.69
C LEU A 108 -5.83 13.19 0.02
N GLU A 109 -6.84 14.03 0.31
CA GLU A 109 -6.90 15.41 -0.19
C GLU A 109 -5.84 16.31 0.48
N GLU A 110 -5.66 16.21 1.80
CA GLU A 110 -4.67 17.00 2.55
C GLU A 110 -3.23 16.76 2.06
N TYR A 111 -2.93 15.53 1.63
CA TYR A 111 -1.60 15.10 1.22
C TYR A 111 -1.43 14.95 -0.30
N ASP A 112 -2.42 15.34 -1.10
CA ASP A 112 -2.46 15.25 -2.57
C ASP A 112 -2.17 13.83 -3.11
N VAL A 113 -2.77 12.82 -2.46
CA VAL A 113 -2.62 11.41 -2.82
C VAL A 113 -3.76 11.00 -3.75
N GLU A 114 -3.44 10.59 -4.96
CA GLU A 114 -4.44 10.04 -5.90
C GLU A 114 -4.84 8.61 -5.51
N MET A 115 -6.13 8.30 -5.59
CA MET A 115 -6.68 6.97 -5.32
C MET A 115 -7.39 6.39 -6.54
#